data_AF-A0A9X3NRH2-F1
#
_entry.id   AF-A0A9X3NRH2-F1
#
_cell.length_a   1.000
_cell.length_b   1.000
_cell.length_c   1.000
_cell.angle_alpha   90.00
_cell.angle_beta   90.00
_cell.angle_gamma   90.00
#
_symmetry.space_group_name_H-M   'P 1'
#
loop_
_entity.id
_entity.type
_entity.pdbx_description
1 polymer ?
#
loop_
_entity_poly.entity_id
_entity_poly.type
_entity_poly.pdbx_seq_one_letter_code
_entity_poly.pdbx_strand_id
1 'polypeptide(L)' 'MGQGHGQGQGRRHAESLLIFLDARGLEVSDTVRERITTCHDPDQLITWVRRAATVDSAEDLFA' A
#
# COMPACT_ATOMS: atom_id res chain seq x y z
N MET A 1 -7.51 20.78 17.95
CA MET A 1 -6.16 20.58 17.35
C MET A 1 -5.58 19.31 17.94
N GLY A 2 -5.74 18.12 17.36
CA GLY A 2 -5.30 17.72 16.02
C GLY A 2 -4.21 16.64 16.17
N GLN A 3 -4.41 15.66 17.05
CA GLN A 3 -3.41 14.63 17.39
C GLN A 3 -3.95 13.26 16.96
N GLY A 4 -4.07 13.06 15.65
CA GLY A 4 -4.64 11.82 15.08
C GLY A 4 -4.06 11.42 13.73
N HIS A 5 -2.95 12.02 13.30
CA HIS A 5 -2.48 11.92 11.91
C HIS A 5 -1.34 10.92 11.69
N GLY A 6 -0.72 10.35 12.73
CA GLY A 6 0.37 9.38 12.51
C GLY A 6 -0.15 7.97 12.18
N GLN A 7 -1.05 7.46 13.03
CA GLN A 7 -1.45 6.04 13.00
C GLN A 7 -2.59 5.77 12.01
N GLY A 8 -3.47 6.75 11.79
CA GLY A 8 -4.59 6.62 10.85
C GLY A 8 -4.18 6.72 9.37
N GLN A 9 -3.06 7.38 9.08
CA GLN A 9 -2.61 7.58 7.70
C GLN A 9 -1.98 6.33 7.11
N GLY A 10 -1.12 5.63 7.86
CA GLY A 10 -0.53 4.36 7.41
C GLY A 10 -1.60 3.32 7.05
N ARG A 11 -2.59 3.10 7.94
CA ARG A 11 -3.69 2.16 7.67
C ARG A 11 -4.53 2.57 6.45
N ARG A 12 -4.78 3.87 6.26
CA ARG A 12 -5.51 4.38 5.06
C ARG A 12 -4.72 4.13 3.78
N HIS A 13 -3.40 4.34 3.79
CA HIS A 13 -2.56 4.13 2.61
C HIS A 13 -2.43 2.64 2.24
N ALA A 14 -2.27 1.77 3.24
CA ALA A 14 -2.26 0.31 3.04
C ALA A 14 -3.55 -0.19 2.36
N GLU A 15 -4.72 0.25 2.85
CA GLU A 15 -6.02 -0.12 2.27
C GLU A 15 -6.19 0.44 0.85
N SER A 16 -5.78 1.69 0.63
CA SER A 16 -5.81 2.32 -0.70
C SER A 16 -4.95 1.57 -1.71
N LEU A 17 -3.78 1.07 -1.28
CA LEU A 17 -2.88 0.30 -2.13
C LEU A 17 -3.52 -1.03 -2.55
N LEU A 18 -4.14 -1.76 -1.61
CA LEU A 18 -4.84 -3.01 -1.92
C LEU A 18 -6.00 -2.80 -2.91
N ILE A 19 -6.80 -1.74 -2.72
CA ILE A 19 -7.88 -1.38 -3.64
C ILE A 19 -7.32 -1.04 -5.03
N PHE A 20 -6.18 -0.36 -5.09
CA PHE A 20 -5.56 0.02 -6.36
C PHE A 20 -5.03 -1.18 -7.15
N LEU A 21 -4.44 -2.16 -6.45
CA LEU A 21 -3.97 -3.40 -7.05
C LEU A 21 -5.14 -4.25 -7.56
N ASP A 22 -6.21 -4.36 -6.78
CA ASP A 22 -7.46 -5.02 -7.17
C ASP A 22 -8.09 -4.34 -8.40
N ALA A 23 -8.18 -3.01 -8.41
CA ALA A 23 -8.70 -2.23 -9.55
C ALA A 23 -7.86 -2.38 -10.83
N ARG A 24 -6.55 -2.64 -10.69
CA ARG A 24 -5.66 -2.97 -11.82
C ARG A 24 -5.81 -4.42 -12.30
N GLY A 25 -6.50 -5.28 -11.54
CA GLY A 25 -6.58 -6.71 -11.80
C GLY A 25 -5.27 -7.44 -11.48
N LEU A 26 -4.43 -6.87 -10.61
CA LEU A 26 -3.19 -7.50 -10.18
C LEU A 26 -3.47 -8.50 -9.07
N GLU A 27 -2.96 -9.71 -9.22
CA GLU A 27 -3.09 -10.74 -8.18
C GLU A 27 -2.25 -10.34 -6.96
N VAL A 28 -2.93 -10.07 -5.86
CA VAL A 28 -2.29 -9.73 -4.58
C VAL A 28 -2.19 -10.99 -3.75
N SER A 29 -0.99 -11.57 -3.69
CA SER A 29 -0.71 -12.70 -2.80
C SER A 29 -0.80 -12.30 -1.32
N ASP A 30 -1.16 -13.24 -0.45
CA ASP A 30 -1.28 -13.01 0.99
C ASP A 30 0.00 -12.41 1.60
N THR A 31 1.17 -12.82 1.12
CA THR A 31 2.46 -12.24 1.54
C THR A 31 2.55 -10.74 1.25
N VAL A 32 2.07 -10.31 0.07
CA VAL A 32 2.06 -8.88 -0.31
C VAL A 32 1.07 -8.13 0.56
N ARG A 33 -0.13 -8.68 0.75
CA ARG A 33 -1.16 -8.10 1.62
C ARG A 33 -0.67 -7.93 3.05
N GLU A 34 -0.01 -8.94 3.61
CA GLU A 34 0.53 -8.89 4.95
C GLU A 34 1.65 -7.85 5.06
N ARG A 35 2.57 -7.78 4.08
CA ARG A 35 3.61 -6.73 4.04
C ARG A 35 3.02 -5.31 4.00
N ILE A 36 1.98 -5.10 3.20
CA ILE A 36 1.33 -3.79 3.08
C ILE A 36 0.63 -3.41 4.39
N THR A 37 -0.07 -4.36 5.02
CA THR A 37 -0.84 -4.11 6.25
C THR A 37 0.01 -4.03 7.52
N THR A 38 1.18 -4.68 7.53
CA THR A 38 2.17 -4.60 8.62
C THR A 38 3.09 -3.39 8.49
N CYS A 39 3.21 -2.79 7.30
CA CYS A 39 3.97 -1.57 7.10
C CYS A 39 3.25 -0.37 7.73
N HIS A 40 3.91 0.26 8.70
CA HIS A 40 3.39 1.43 9.42
C HIS A 40 4.07 2.75 8.99
N ASP A 41 4.92 2.68 7.96
CA ASP A 41 5.66 3.82 7.43
C ASP A 41 4.86 4.51 6.31
N PRO A 42 4.34 5.72 6.53
CA PRO A 42 3.49 6.40 5.56
C PRO A 42 4.25 6.80 4.29
N ASP A 43 5.54 7.13 4.38
CA ASP A 43 6.35 7.56 3.24
C ASP A 43 6.61 6.39 2.28
N GLN A 44 6.88 5.22 2.84
CA GLN A 44 7.01 3.97 2.11
C GLN A 44 5.69 3.56 1.44
N LEU A 45 4.57 3.64 2.16
CA LEU A 45 3.25 3.33 1.59
C LEU A 45 2.87 4.28 0.45
N ILE A 46 3.15 5.58 0.56
CA ILE A 46 2.92 6.56 -0.53
C ILE A 46 3.77 6.21 -1.76
N THR A 47 5.01 5.78 -1.55
CA THR A 47 5.90 5.33 -2.64
C THR A 47 5.33 4.11 -3.35
N TRP A 48 4.84 3.11 -2.60
CA TRP A 48 4.18 1.95 -3.19
C TRP A 48 2.91 2.34 -3.95
N VAL A 49 2.09 3.28 -3.45
CA VAL A 49 0.90 3.76 -4.16
C VAL A 49 1.26 4.35 -5.52
N ARG A 50 2.34 5.14 -5.60
CA ARG A 50 2.82 5.68 -6.87
C ARG A 50 3.33 4.59 -7.82
N ARG A 51 4.05 3.60 -7.29
CA ARG A 51 4.56 2.47 -8.07
C ARG A 51 3.45 1.54 -8.55
N ALA A 52 2.37 1.38 -7.80
CA ALA A 52 1.21 0.55 -8.17
C ALA A 52 0.61 0.94 -9.54
N ALA A 53 0.77 2.20 -9.95
CA ALA A 53 0.35 2.70 -11.26
C ALA A 53 1.25 2.24 -12.41
N THR A 54 2.51 1.90 -12.15
CA THR A 54 3.52 1.57 -13.17
C THR A 54 3.91 0.10 -13.18
N VAL A 55 3.79 -0.59 -12.05
CA VAL A 55 4.18 -1.99 -11.92
C VAL A 55 3.17 -2.93 -12.58
N ASP A 56 3.67 -4.04 -13.11
CA ASP A 56 2.86 -5.11 -13.73
C ASP A 56 2.46 -6.19 -12.71
N SER A 57 3.06 -6.18 -11.51
CA SER A 57 2.81 -7.14 -10.44
C SER A 57 2.85 -6.48 -9.06
N ALA A 58 2.08 -7.03 -8.12
CA ALA A 58 2.05 -6.54 -6.74
C ALA A 58 3.41 -6.70 -6.01
N GLU A 59 4.23 -7.65 -6.43
CA GLU A 59 5.56 -7.92 -5.88
C GLU A 59 6.58 -6.81 -6.23
N ASP A 60 6.42 -6.25 -7.42
CA ASP A 60 7.32 -5.22 -7.99
C ASP A 60 7.19 -3.88 -7.25
N LEU A 61 6.13 -3.69 -6.46
CA LEU A 61 5.97 -2.55 -5.55
C LEU A 61 7.16 -2.41 -4.60
N PHE A 62 7.71 -3.55 -4.18
CA PHE A 62 8.75 -3.64 -3.17
C PHE A 62 10.18 -3.65 -3.73
N ALA A 63 10.34 -3.66 -5.06
CA ALA A 63 11.63 -3.80 -5.75
C ALA A 63 12.47 -2.51 -5.80
#